data_AF-A0A6N2ZJG3-F1
#
_entry.id   AF-A0A6N2ZJG3-F1
#
_cell.length_a   1.000
_cell.length_b   1.000
_cell.length_c   1.000
_cell.angle_alpha   90.00
_cell.angle_beta   90.00
_cell.angle_gamma   90.00
#
_symmetry.space_group_name_H-M   'P 1'
#
loop_
_entity.id
_entity.type
_entity.pdbx_description
1 polymer ?
#
loop_
_entity_poly.entity_id
_entity_poly.type
_entity_poly.pdbx_seq_one_letter_code
_entity_poly.pdbx_strand_id
1 'polypeptide(L)'
;MKIVNSYIFRAVCALLIGLLLVSNPERMTGLLVQVIGGLFLISGLVSLINYFIIRYSDKVPVKPVFPMVGLGSLLFGVFLGFFPGLFITYLMYIFGFLMVVAGINQLWNMFRLRRLIPFRWYVLFFTLLITALGVFVLFNPLESASVPFILLGVSFMLYGVSELINGVRWRKYSRMQQQKEQVLIERGDEEI
;
A
#
# COMPACT_ATOMS: atom_id res chain seq x y z
N MET A 1 -25.25 -1.43 -20.83
CA MET A 1 -23.84 -1.25 -21.26
C MET A 1 -22.90 -0.66 -20.19
N LYS A 2 -23.38 -0.11 -19.05
CA LYS A 2 -22.49 0.50 -18.02
C LYS A 2 -21.67 -0.50 -17.18
N ILE A 3 -22.23 -1.68 -16.92
CA ILE A 3 -21.60 -2.68 -16.04
C ILE A 3 -20.38 -3.34 -16.72
N VAL A 4 -20.47 -3.55 -18.03
CA VAL A 4 -19.41 -4.18 -18.85
C VAL A 4 -18.16 -3.30 -18.98
N ASN A 5 -18.35 -1.98 -19.13
CA ASN A 5 -17.23 -1.04 -19.16
C ASN A 5 -16.54 -0.92 -17.79
N SER A 6 -17.28 -1.02 -16.69
CA SER A 6 -16.73 -0.83 -15.34
C SER A 6 -15.76 -1.95 -14.95
N TYR A 7 -16.09 -3.23 -15.18
CA TYR A 7 -15.20 -4.32 -14.79
C TYR A 7 -14.00 -4.46 -15.74
N ILE A 8 -14.18 -4.26 -17.06
CA ILE A 8 -13.05 -4.33 -18.01
C ILE A 8 -12.06 -3.22 -17.71
N PHE A 9 -12.54 -2.00 -17.45
CA PHE A 9 -11.68 -0.88 -17.08
C PHE A 9 -10.91 -1.17 -15.79
N ARG A 10 -11.57 -1.66 -14.73
CA ARG A 10 -10.90 -2.05 -13.47
C ARG A 10 -9.86 -3.14 -13.69
N ALA A 11 -10.19 -4.18 -14.45
CA ALA A 11 -9.28 -5.27 -14.77
C ALA A 11 -8.04 -4.78 -15.52
N VAL A 12 -8.23 -3.95 -16.55
CA VAL A 12 -7.14 -3.37 -17.33
C VAL A 12 -6.29 -2.42 -16.48
N CYS A 13 -6.91 -1.55 -15.68
CA CYS A 13 -6.19 -0.66 -14.76
C CYS A 13 -5.37 -1.46 -13.74
N ALA A 14 -5.95 -2.49 -13.11
CA ALA A 14 -5.25 -3.33 -12.16
C ALA A 14 -4.07 -4.08 -12.81
N LEU A 15 -4.24 -4.60 -14.02
CA LEU A 15 -3.16 -5.22 -14.78
C LEU A 15 -2.04 -4.25 -15.14
N LEU A 16 -2.38 -3.05 -15.63
CA LEU A 16 -1.40 -2.03 -15.98
C LEU A 16 -0.62 -1.54 -14.76
N ILE A 17 -1.33 -1.24 -13.66
CA ILE A 17 -0.71 -0.83 -12.39
C ILE A 17 0.16 -1.97 -11.85
N GLY A 18 -0.36 -3.21 -11.86
CA GLY A 18 0.38 -4.39 -11.42
C GLY A 18 1.68 -4.57 -12.21
N LEU A 19 1.60 -4.46 -13.54
CA LEU A 19 2.76 -4.53 -14.43
C LEU A 19 3.76 -3.41 -14.17
N LEU A 20 3.28 -2.20 -13.98
CA LEU A 20 4.12 -1.04 -13.68
C LEU A 20 4.89 -1.24 -12.36
N LEU A 21 4.22 -1.77 -11.32
CA LEU A 21 4.82 -2.06 -10.02
C LEU A 21 5.90 -3.14 -10.09
N VAL A 22 5.67 -4.21 -10.86
CA VAL A 22 6.64 -5.32 -10.99
C VAL A 22 7.81 -4.97 -11.92
N SER A 23 7.59 -4.14 -12.94
CA SER A 23 8.62 -3.86 -13.95
C SER A 23 9.80 -3.07 -13.41
N ASN A 24 9.57 -2.13 -12.48
CA ASN A 24 10.63 -1.31 -11.86
C ASN A 24 10.30 -0.99 -10.40
N PRO A 25 10.34 -1.99 -9.50
CA PRO A 25 9.89 -1.82 -8.13
C PRO A 25 10.76 -0.82 -7.36
N GLU A 26 12.07 -0.79 -7.61
CA GLU A 26 13.00 0.18 -7.01
C GLU A 26 12.63 1.63 -7.34
N ARG A 27 12.30 1.92 -8.61
CA ARG A 27 11.82 3.24 -9.02
C ARG A 27 10.47 3.55 -8.37
N MET A 28 9.57 2.58 -8.27
CA MET A 28 8.25 2.78 -7.66
C MET A 28 8.36 3.10 -6.17
N THR A 29 9.26 2.44 -5.44
CA THR A 29 9.56 2.75 -4.04
C THR A 29 10.10 4.19 -3.91
N GLY A 30 11.04 4.59 -4.77
CA GLY A 30 11.57 5.95 -4.79
C GLY A 30 10.49 7.00 -5.11
N LEU A 31 9.68 6.74 -6.14
CA LEU A 31 8.57 7.61 -6.54
C LEU A 31 7.55 7.78 -5.42
N LEU A 32 7.20 6.71 -4.71
CA LEU A 32 6.26 6.79 -3.60
C LEU A 32 6.80 7.71 -2.50
N VAL A 33 8.08 7.59 -2.15
CA VAL A 33 8.73 8.48 -1.19
C VAL A 33 8.75 9.94 -1.67
N GLN A 34 9.02 10.17 -2.96
CA GLN A 34 8.98 11.51 -3.52
C GLN A 34 7.58 12.12 -3.52
N VAL A 35 6.54 11.33 -3.80
CA VAL A 35 5.13 11.78 -3.72
C VAL A 35 4.79 12.15 -2.28
N ILE A 36 5.17 11.34 -1.30
CA ILE A 36 5.01 11.68 0.12
C ILE A 36 5.78 12.96 0.46
N GLY A 37 7.03 13.08 -0.02
CA GLY A 37 7.83 14.30 0.14
C GLY A 37 7.14 15.54 -0.43
N GLY A 38 6.54 15.43 -1.62
CA GLY A 38 5.74 16.48 -2.25
C GLY A 38 4.52 16.89 -1.41
N LEU A 39 3.81 15.92 -0.81
CA LEU A 39 2.71 16.22 0.11
C LEU A 39 3.18 16.96 1.37
N PHE A 40 4.34 16.58 1.90
CA PHE A 40 4.97 17.27 3.04
C PHE A 40 5.43 18.68 2.68
N LEU A 41 5.96 18.89 1.46
CA LEU A 41 6.30 20.21 0.94
C LEU A 41 5.08 21.13 0.86
N ILE A 42 3.97 20.65 0.30
CA ILE A 42 2.74 21.43 0.19
C ILE A 42 2.24 21.80 1.59
N SER A 43 2.22 20.84 2.52
CA SER A 43 1.80 21.08 3.90
C SER A 43 2.70 22.11 4.61
N GLY A 44 4.02 22.00 4.46
CA GLY A 44 4.99 22.94 5.04
C GLY A 44 4.88 24.35 4.47
N LEU A 45 4.70 24.47 3.14
CA LEU A 45 4.47 25.75 2.48
C LEU A 45 3.19 26.42 2.97
N VAL A 46 2.08 25.68 3.02
CA VAL A 46 0.80 26.21 3.52
C VAL A 46 0.93 26.72 4.96
N SER A 47 1.63 25.98 5.82
CA SER A 47 1.87 26.37 7.21
C SER A 47 2.68 27.67 7.31
N LEU A 48 3.73 27.81 6.49
CA LEU A 48 4.59 28.99 6.49
C LEU A 48 3.88 30.22 5.89
N ILE A 49 3.14 30.04 4.79
CA ILE A 49 2.33 31.09 4.17
C ILE A 49 1.28 31.61 5.16
N ASN A 50 0.56 30.71 5.83
CA ASN A 50 -0.42 31.10 6.86
C ASN A 50 0.21 31.91 7.99
N TYR A 51 1.43 31.54 8.43
CA TYR A 51 2.15 32.31 9.44
C TYR A 51 2.46 33.74 8.96
N PHE A 52 2.97 33.91 7.74
CA PHE A 52 3.26 35.24 7.19
C PHE A 52 2.00 36.09 7.01
N ILE A 53 0.90 35.50 6.53
CA ILE A 53 -0.39 36.20 6.38
C ILE A 53 -0.89 36.71 7.74
N ILE A 54 -0.88 35.86 8.77
CA ILE A 54 -1.31 36.23 10.13
C ILE A 54 -0.37 37.27 10.74
N ARG A 55 0.95 37.16 10.48
CA ARG A 55 1.96 38.09 11.00
C ARG A 55 1.84 39.49 10.41
N TYR A 56 1.44 39.61 9.15
CA TYR A 56 1.22 40.89 8.45
C TYR A 56 -0.21 41.45 8.61
N SER A 57 -1.17 40.64 9.07
CA SER A 57 -2.51 41.12 9.39
C SER A 57 -2.55 41.73 10.79
N ASP A 58 -2.71 43.04 10.89
CA ASP A 58 -2.88 43.79 12.16
C ASP A 58 -4.16 43.46 12.94
N LYS A 59 -4.97 42.49 12.48
CA LYS A 59 -6.28 42.17 13.04
C LYS A 59 -6.27 41.08 14.11
N VAL A 60 -5.11 40.58 14.54
CA VAL A 60 -5.01 39.42 15.44
C VAL A 60 -4.33 39.82 16.75
N PRO A 61 -5.03 39.77 17.91
CA PRO A 61 -4.50 40.24 19.20
C PRO A 61 -3.39 39.34 19.78
N VAL A 62 -3.10 38.21 19.14
CA VAL A 62 -2.13 37.21 19.61
C VAL A 62 -0.99 37.11 18.60
N LYS A 63 0.25 37.27 19.05
CA LYS A 63 1.44 37.08 18.19
C LYS A 63 1.44 35.64 17.67
N PRO A 64 1.47 35.42 16.34
CA PRO A 64 1.55 34.07 15.81
C PRO A 64 2.87 33.42 16.27
N VAL A 65 2.79 32.19 16.78
CA VAL A 65 3.97 31.39 17.12
C VAL A 65 4.57 30.86 15.83
N PHE A 66 5.90 30.90 15.72
CA PHE A 66 6.59 30.40 14.53
C PHE A 66 6.29 28.91 14.30
N PRO A 67 5.87 28.49 13.09
CA PRO A 67 5.47 27.11 12.83
C PRO A 67 6.71 26.21 12.68
N MET A 68 7.33 25.85 13.81
CA MET A 68 8.44 24.89 13.88
C MET A 68 8.11 23.58 13.14
N VAL A 69 6.89 23.08 13.30
CA VAL A 69 6.41 21.85 12.65
C VAL A 69 6.28 22.04 11.13
N GLY A 70 5.79 23.21 10.68
CA GLY A 70 5.66 23.54 9.26
C GLY A 70 7.00 23.73 8.56
N LEU A 71 7.98 24.30 9.26
CA LEU A 71 9.36 24.36 8.76
C LEU A 71 9.97 22.96 8.68
N GLY A 72 9.76 22.14 9.71
CA GLY A 72 10.22 20.75 9.72
C GLY A 72 9.63 19.92 8.59
N SER A 73 8.32 20.04 8.31
CA SER A 73 7.68 19.33 7.21
C SER A 73 8.15 19.82 5.84
N LEU A 74 8.42 21.12 5.68
CA LEU A 74 9.03 21.68 4.48
C LEU A 74 10.42 21.08 4.25
N LEU A 75 11.31 21.15 5.23
CA LEU A 75 12.69 20.63 5.11
C LEU A 75 12.70 19.12 4.88
N PHE A 76 11.85 18.39 5.58
CA PHE A 76 11.69 16.96 5.40
C PHE A 76 11.15 16.63 4.00
N GLY A 77 10.17 17.38 3.50
CA GLY A 77 9.66 17.24 2.14
C GLY A 77 10.75 17.46 1.06
N VAL A 78 11.61 18.47 1.24
CA VAL A 78 12.77 18.70 0.35
C VAL A 78 13.71 17.50 0.42
N PHE A 79 14.05 17.04 1.62
CA PHE A 79 14.94 15.89 1.82
C PHE A 79 14.41 14.62 1.13
N LEU A 80 13.12 14.31 1.27
CA LEU A 80 12.50 13.14 0.63
C LEU A 80 12.47 13.27 -0.90
N GLY A 81 12.29 14.47 -1.43
CA GLY A 81 12.26 14.72 -2.88
C GLY A 81 13.62 14.51 -3.55
N PHE A 82 14.67 15.09 -2.97
CA PHE A 82 16.03 15.04 -3.53
C PHE A 82 16.81 13.78 -3.15
N PHE A 83 16.59 13.23 -1.95
CA PHE A 83 17.33 12.07 -1.44
C PHE A 83 16.41 10.92 -1.00
N PRO A 84 15.50 10.42 -1.85
CA PRO A 84 14.58 9.35 -1.49
C PRO A 84 15.32 8.07 -1.10
N GLY A 85 16.44 7.74 -1.78
CA GLY A 85 17.23 6.54 -1.50
C GLY A 85 17.82 6.51 -0.09
N LEU A 86 18.30 7.65 0.42
CA LEU A 86 18.83 7.75 1.78
C LEU A 86 17.71 7.52 2.81
N PHE A 87 16.55 8.16 2.61
CA PHE A 87 15.40 7.97 3.48
C PHE A 87 14.95 6.51 3.52
N ILE A 88 14.80 5.87 2.35
CA ILE A 88 14.42 4.45 2.25
C ILE A 88 15.43 3.57 2.99
N THR A 89 16.72 3.82 2.79
CA THR A 89 17.79 3.04 3.40
C THR A 89 17.73 3.11 4.93
N TYR A 90 17.66 4.33 5.51
CA TYR A 90 17.55 4.49 6.96
C TYR A 90 16.26 3.91 7.53
N LEU A 91 15.13 4.12 6.82
CA LEU A 91 13.85 3.56 7.22
C LEU A 91 13.91 2.02 7.27
N MET A 92 14.55 1.40 6.27
CA MET A 92 14.71 -0.06 6.22
C MET A 92 15.69 -0.59 7.25
N TYR A 93 16.74 0.15 7.59
CA TYR A 93 17.60 -0.23 8.72
C TYR A 93 16.84 -0.24 10.04
N ILE A 94 16.04 0.79 10.30
CA ILE A 94 15.18 0.84 11.49
C ILE A 94 14.19 -0.32 11.45
N PHE A 95 13.53 -0.55 10.31
CA PHE A 95 12.54 -1.63 10.15
C PHE A 95 13.17 -3.02 10.35
N GLY A 96 14.30 -3.31 9.71
CA GLY A 96 15.03 -4.56 9.86
C GLY A 96 15.50 -4.79 11.29
N PHE A 97 16.02 -3.75 11.95
CA PHE A 97 16.42 -3.83 13.36
C PHE A 97 15.23 -4.13 14.27
N LEU A 98 14.09 -3.46 14.06
CA LEU A 98 12.85 -3.73 14.80
C LEU A 98 12.35 -5.16 14.56
N MET A 99 12.42 -5.68 13.34
CA MET A 99 12.06 -7.08 13.05
C MET A 99 12.96 -8.08 13.79
N VAL A 100 14.27 -7.83 13.84
CA VAL A 100 15.21 -8.69 14.57
C VAL A 100 14.91 -8.65 16.07
N VAL A 101 14.72 -7.47 16.65
CA VAL A 101 14.39 -7.31 18.07
C VAL A 101 13.06 -7.98 18.39
N ALA A 102 12.04 -7.80 17.54
CA ALA A 102 10.74 -8.46 17.70
C ALA A 102 10.86 -9.99 17.64
N GLY A 103 11.63 -10.52 16.68
CA GLY A 103 11.88 -11.94 16.54
C GLY A 103 12.62 -12.54 17.74
N ILE A 104 13.67 -11.88 18.24
CA ILE A 104 14.39 -12.27 19.45
C ILE A 104 13.46 -12.26 20.67
N ASN A 105 12.64 -11.21 20.83
CA ASN A 105 11.70 -11.12 21.94
C ASN A 105 10.65 -12.24 21.89
N GLN A 106 10.17 -12.57 20.69
CA GLN A 106 9.22 -13.67 20.48
C GLN A 106 9.85 -15.03 20.80
N LEU A 107 11.12 -15.26 20.43
CA LEU A 107 11.89 -16.44 20.85
C LEU A 107 12.03 -16.50 22.37
N TRP A 108 12.44 -15.40 23.01
CA TRP A 108 12.60 -15.32 24.46
C TRP A 108 11.30 -15.65 25.20
N ASN A 109 10.19 -15.08 24.75
CA ASN A 109 8.88 -15.32 25.34
C ASN A 109 8.47 -16.80 25.17
N MET A 110 8.75 -17.41 24.01
CA MET A 110 8.50 -18.82 23.78
C MET A 110 9.29 -19.72 24.76
N PHE A 111 10.59 -19.43 24.98
CA PHE A 111 11.40 -20.18 25.95
C PHE A 111 10.93 -19.99 27.39
N ARG A 112 10.50 -18.78 27.78
CA ARG A 112 9.98 -18.49 29.11
C ARG A 112 8.66 -19.21 29.39
N LEU A 113 7.75 -19.24 28.42
CA LEU A 113 6.43 -19.85 28.54
C LEU A 113 6.39 -21.34 28.17
N ARG A 114 7.54 -21.97 27.84
CA ARG A 114 7.62 -23.39 27.44
C ARG A 114 7.07 -24.37 28.48
N ARG A 115 7.03 -23.97 29.75
CA ARG A 115 6.51 -24.80 30.87
C ARG A 115 5.00 -24.67 31.02
N LEU A 116 4.38 -23.62 30.47
CA LEU A 116 2.96 -23.29 30.64
C LEU A 116 2.14 -23.56 29.37
N ILE A 117 2.77 -23.52 28.19
CA ILE A 117 2.08 -23.64 26.90
C ILE A 117 2.71 -24.78 26.09
N PRO A 118 1.89 -25.64 25.44
CA PRO A 118 2.40 -26.71 24.58
C PRO A 118 3.22 -26.13 23.42
N PHE A 119 4.36 -26.78 23.16
CA PHE A 119 5.28 -26.39 22.10
C PHE A 119 4.65 -26.56 20.72
N ARG A 120 4.61 -25.48 19.93
CA ARG A 120 4.03 -25.44 18.59
C ARG A 120 5.14 -25.18 17.57
N TRP A 121 5.53 -26.21 16.83
CA TRP A 121 6.60 -26.15 15.83
C TRP A 121 6.42 -25.02 14.81
N TYR A 122 5.17 -24.77 14.37
CA TYR A 122 4.88 -23.68 13.43
C TYR A 122 5.21 -22.30 14.00
N VAL A 123 5.00 -22.05 15.31
CA VAL A 123 5.34 -20.76 15.94
C VAL A 123 6.84 -20.53 15.92
N LEU A 124 7.64 -21.56 16.22
CA LEU A 124 9.10 -21.48 16.12
C LEU A 124 9.54 -21.20 14.69
N PHE A 125 8.96 -21.90 13.70
CA PHE A 125 9.27 -21.68 12.28
C PHE A 125 8.99 -20.24 11.85
N PHE A 126 7.80 -19.70 12.13
CA PHE A 126 7.46 -18.31 11.80
C PHE A 126 8.35 -17.29 12.52
N THR A 127 8.67 -17.54 13.79
CA THR A 127 9.54 -16.63 14.56
C THR A 127 10.96 -16.59 13.99
N LEU A 128 11.49 -17.76 13.60
CA LEU A 128 12.80 -17.85 12.95
C LEU A 128 12.77 -17.17 11.58
N LEU A 129 11.70 -17.36 10.81
CA LEU A 129 11.51 -16.73 9.51
C LEU A 129 11.48 -15.20 9.61
N ILE A 130 10.72 -14.63 10.57
CA ILE A 130 10.65 -13.18 10.79
C ILE A 130 12.02 -12.62 11.18
N THR A 131 12.72 -13.30 12.09
CA THR A 131 14.08 -12.90 12.50
C THR A 131 15.03 -12.92 11.30
N ALA A 132 15.01 -13.99 10.51
CA ALA A 132 15.85 -14.14 9.33
C ALA A 132 15.55 -13.08 8.25
N LEU A 133 14.28 -12.77 8.02
CA LEU A 133 13.87 -11.68 7.13
C LEU A 133 14.37 -10.32 7.65
N GLY A 134 14.28 -10.07 8.96
CA GLY A 134 14.84 -8.86 9.56
C GLY A 134 16.35 -8.72 9.33
N VAL A 135 17.10 -9.82 9.49
CA VAL A 135 18.54 -9.85 9.19
C VAL A 135 18.79 -9.60 7.70
N PHE A 136 18.03 -10.24 6.81
CA PHE A 136 18.15 -10.03 5.36
C PHE A 136 17.91 -8.57 4.97
N VAL A 137 16.90 -7.93 5.58
CA VAL A 137 16.58 -6.50 5.38
C VAL A 137 17.76 -5.61 5.78
N LEU A 138 18.47 -5.94 6.85
CA LEU A 138 19.64 -5.18 7.28
C LEU A 138 20.82 -5.28 6.30
N PHE A 139 21.00 -6.43 5.63
CA PHE A 139 22.07 -6.58 4.65
C PHE A 139 21.73 -5.93 3.30
N ASN A 140 20.47 -5.98 2.88
CA ASN A 140 20.01 -5.45 1.59
C ASN A 140 18.78 -4.54 1.74
N PRO A 141 18.93 -3.33 2.33
CA PRO A 141 17.81 -2.46 2.66
C PRO A 141 17.05 -1.95 1.43
N LEU A 142 17.76 -1.57 0.35
CA LEU A 142 17.15 -1.05 -0.87
C LEU A 142 16.36 -2.12 -1.64
N GLU A 143 16.93 -3.31 -1.80
CA GLU A 143 16.23 -4.43 -2.45
C GLU A 143 15.00 -4.84 -1.63
N SER A 144 15.15 -4.90 -0.30
CA SER A 144 14.06 -5.28 0.59
C SER A 144 12.90 -4.28 0.56
N ALA A 145 13.15 -2.99 0.36
CA ALA A 145 12.12 -1.98 0.22
C ALA A 145 11.24 -2.17 -1.05
N SER A 146 11.77 -2.88 -2.05
CA SER A 146 11.12 -3.15 -3.33
C SER A 146 10.21 -4.38 -3.27
N VAL A 147 10.48 -5.33 -2.36
CA VAL A 147 9.73 -6.59 -2.23
C VAL A 147 8.22 -6.38 -2.01
N PRO A 148 7.75 -5.47 -1.13
CA PRO A 148 6.32 -5.22 -0.97
C PRO A 148 5.65 -4.72 -2.25
N PHE A 149 6.34 -3.91 -3.06
CA PHE A 149 5.81 -3.42 -4.34
C PHE A 149 5.69 -4.53 -5.37
N ILE A 150 6.64 -5.46 -5.42
CA ILE A 150 6.55 -6.66 -6.27
C ILE A 150 5.33 -7.49 -5.85
N LEU A 151 5.16 -7.75 -4.54
CA LEU A 151 4.04 -8.53 -4.03
C LEU A 151 2.69 -7.86 -4.31
N LEU A 152 2.61 -6.53 -4.14
CA LEU A 152 1.43 -5.74 -4.50
C LEU A 152 1.16 -5.79 -6.00
N GLY A 153 2.18 -5.68 -6.83
CA GLY A 153 2.06 -5.73 -8.29
C GLY A 153 1.54 -7.08 -8.78
N VAL A 154 2.10 -8.18 -8.28
CA VAL A 154 1.61 -9.54 -8.56
C VAL A 154 0.17 -9.72 -8.08
N SER A 155 -0.15 -9.22 -6.89
CA SER A 155 -1.53 -9.27 -6.36
C SER A 155 -2.51 -8.50 -7.23
N PHE A 156 -2.12 -7.33 -7.75
CA PHE A 156 -2.95 -6.56 -8.69
C PHE A 156 -3.10 -7.26 -10.04
N MET A 157 -2.07 -7.95 -10.53
CA MET A 157 -2.20 -8.77 -11.73
C MET A 157 -3.20 -9.91 -11.52
N LEU A 158 -3.07 -10.66 -10.42
CA LEU A 158 -3.99 -11.76 -10.08
C LEU A 158 -5.44 -11.26 -9.92
N TYR A 159 -5.61 -10.10 -9.28
CA TYR A 159 -6.90 -9.44 -9.16
C TYR A 159 -7.47 -9.06 -10.54
N GLY A 160 -6.68 -8.42 -11.40
CA GLY A 160 -7.12 -8.04 -12.75
C GLY A 160 -7.52 -9.24 -13.62
N VAL A 161 -6.78 -10.35 -13.53
CA VAL A 161 -7.14 -11.61 -14.20
C VAL A 161 -8.46 -12.18 -13.63
N SER A 162 -8.59 -12.19 -12.31
CA SER A 162 -9.80 -12.69 -11.64
C SER A 162 -11.04 -11.90 -12.03
N GLU A 163 -10.92 -10.56 -12.10
CA GLU A 163 -12.01 -9.67 -12.50
C GLU A 163 -12.41 -9.89 -13.98
N LEU A 164 -11.44 -10.16 -14.86
CA LEU A 164 -11.70 -10.48 -16.26
C LEU A 164 -12.46 -11.81 -16.40
N ILE A 165 -12.05 -12.84 -15.65
CA ILE A 165 -12.73 -14.15 -15.63
C ILE A 165 -14.17 -13.99 -15.11
N ASN A 166 -14.34 -13.27 -14.00
CA ASN A 166 -15.67 -13.03 -13.42
C ASN A 166 -16.58 -12.25 -14.36
N GLY A 167 -16.05 -11.26 -15.07
CA GLY A 167 -16.81 -10.49 -16.06
C GLY A 167 -17.25 -11.28 -17.28
N VAL A 168 -16.42 -12.21 -17.77
CA VAL A 168 -16.80 -13.14 -18.85
C VAL A 168 -17.88 -14.11 -18.38
N ARG A 169 -17.73 -14.67 -17.16
CA ARG A 169 -18.71 -15.56 -16.56
C ARG A 169 -20.06 -14.87 -16.40
N TRP A 170 -20.08 -13.64 -15.86
CA TRP A 170 -21.30 -12.85 -15.71
C TRP A 170 -22.04 -12.62 -17.03
N ARG A 171 -21.33 -12.25 -18.11
CA ARG A 171 -21.93 -12.10 -19.45
C ARG A 171 -22.60 -13.38 -19.94
N LYS A 172 -22.01 -14.55 -19.65
CA LYS A 172 -22.59 -15.84 -20.03
C LYS A 172 -23.87 -16.12 -19.24
N TYR A 173 -23.88 -15.89 -17.93
CA TYR A 173 -25.05 -16.11 -17.08
C TYR A 173 -26.19 -15.13 -17.36
N SER A 174 -25.91 -13.84 -17.61
CA SER A 174 -26.96 -12.87 -17.95
C SER A 174 -27.68 -13.21 -19.25
N ARG A 175 -26.95 -13.72 -20.27
CA ARG A 175 -27.58 -14.17 -21.53
C ARG A 175 -28.46 -15.40 -21.34
N MET A 176 -28.03 -16.35 -20.51
CA MET A 176 -28.82 -17.55 -20.21
C MET A 176 -30.08 -17.25 -19.38
N GLN A 177 -30.04 -16.26 -18.49
CA GLN A 177 -31.23 -15.81 -17.74
C GLN A 177 -32.23 -15.09 -18.64
N GLN A 178 -31.79 -14.16 -19.49
CA GLN A 178 -32.66 -13.48 -20.45
C GLN A 178 -33.35 -14.46 -21.40
N GLN A 179 -32.62 -15.49 -21.86
CA GLN A 179 -33.19 -16.51 -22.72
C GLN A 179 -34.19 -17.40 -21.99
N LYS A 180 -33.98 -17.70 -20.69
CA LYS A 180 -34.96 -18.43 -19.87
C LYS A 180 -36.21 -17.61 -19.58
N GLU A 181 -36.08 -16.31 -19.28
CA GLU A 181 -37.22 -15.41 -19.08
C GLU A 181 -38.05 -15.28 -20.36
N GLN A 182 -37.42 -15.12 -21.52
CA GLN A 182 -38.14 -15.04 -22.81
C GLN A 182 -38.89 -16.32 -23.13
N VAL A 183 -38.28 -17.48 -22.93
CA VAL A 183 -38.94 -18.79 -23.15
C VAL A 183 -40.09 -19.01 -22.16
N LEU A 184 -39.99 -18.52 -20.91
CA LEU A 184 -41.10 -18.59 -19.94
C LEU A 184 -42.28 -17.68 -20.31
N ILE A 185 -42.00 -16.51 -20.90
CA ILE A 185 -43.04 -15.58 -21.38
C ILE A 185 -43.76 -16.18 -22.59
N GLU A 186 -43.02 -16.66 -23.60
CA GLU A 186 -43.61 -17.29 -24.80
C GLU A 186 -44.48 -18.51 -24.45
N ARG A 187 -44.06 -19.32 -23.48
CA ARG A 187 -44.84 -20.49 -23.03
C ARG A 187 -46.09 -20.12 -22.22
N GLY A 188 -46.06 -18.99 -21.51
CA GLY A 188 -47.22 -18.50 -20.75
C GLY A 188 -48.30 -17.91 -21.64
N ASP A 189 -47.92 -17.39 -22.82
CA ASP A 189 -48.85 -16.86 -23.82
C ASP A 189 -49.50 -17.97 -24.68
N GLU A 190 -48.87 -19.14 -24.82
CA GLU A 190 -49.43 -20.32 -25.52
C GLU A 190 -50.46 -21.12 -24.69
N GLU A 191 -50.52 -20.94 -23.37
CA GLU A 191 -51.44 -21.64 -22.47
C GLU A 191 -52.77 -20.89 -22.19
N ILE A 192 -53.02 -19.76 -22.86
CA ILE A 192 -54.25 -18.93 -22.78
C ILE A 192 -55.07 -19.05 -24.06
#